data_AF-A0A966FLF0-F1
#
_entry.id   AF-A0A966FLF0-F1
#
_cell.length_a   1.000
_cell.length_b   1.000
_cell.length_c   1.000
_cell.angle_alpha   90.00
_cell.angle_beta   90.00
_cell.angle_gamma   90.00
#
_symmetry.space_group_name_H-M   'P 1'
#
loop_
_entity.id
_entity.type
_entity.pdbx_description
1 polymer ?
#
loop_
_entity_poly.entity_id
_entity_poly.type
_entity_poly.pdbx_seq_one_letter_code
_entity_poly.pdbx_strand_id
1 'polypeptide(L)'
;FTSNHTFAKKMITNYSFGGGAINDTVIQFANPKLPFGGVGNSGHGAYHGKHTFYTFSHKKPIVKKGTWLDLPLRYAPYKGKTKLIKFFMKYF
;
A
#
# COMPACT_ATOMS: atom_id res chain seq x y z
N PHE A 1 19.57 18.89 8.37
CA PHE A 1 19.85 19.10 9.80
C PHE A 1 19.09 20.34 10.27
N THR A 2 18.24 20.22 11.28
CA THR A 2 17.44 21.31 11.85
C THR A 2 16.87 20.89 13.22
N SER A 3 16.69 21.84 14.13
CA SER A 3 15.89 21.68 15.35
C SER A 3 14.44 22.16 15.18
N ASN A 4 14.11 22.81 14.05
CA ASN A 4 12.75 23.30 13.79
C ASN A 4 11.88 22.21 13.16
N HIS A 5 10.96 21.67 13.95
CA HIS A 5 10.05 20.60 13.53
C HIS A 5 9.12 20.99 12.38
N THR A 6 8.64 22.24 12.35
CA THR A 6 7.77 22.74 11.28
C THR A 6 8.50 22.77 9.95
N PHE A 7 9.75 23.22 9.96
CA PHE A 7 10.60 23.23 8.77
C PHE A 7 10.90 21.81 8.28
N ALA A 8 11.26 20.89 9.18
CA ALA A 8 11.51 19.50 8.82
C ALA A 8 10.28 18.82 8.21
N LYS A 9 9.10 19.01 8.82
CA LYS A 9 7.82 18.50 8.30
C LYS A 9 7.51 19.08 6.93
N LYS A 10 7.69 20.39 6.73
CA LYS A 10 7.49 21.04 5.43
C LYS A 10 8.38 20.43 4.34
N MET A 11 9.64 20.15 4.63
CA MET A 11 10.56 19.53 3.68
C MET A 11 10.13 18.10 3.32
N ILE A 12 9.75 17.28 4.31
CA ILE A 12 9.31 15.90 4.07
C ILE A 12 8.02 15.86 3.26
N THR A 13 7.08 16.78 3.52
CA THR A 13 5.79 16.81 2.82
C THR A 13 5.90 17.34 1.40
N ASN A 14 6.78 18.31 1.15
CA ASN A 14 6.81 19.02 -0.13
C ASN A 14 7.69 18.37 -1.19
N TYR A 15 8.66 17.53 -0.79
CA TYR A 15 9.61 16.92 -1.71
C TYR A 15 9.46 15.40 -1.73
N SER A 16 9.50 14.83 -2.94
CA SER A 16 9.52 13.38 -3.13
C SER A 16 10.96 12.87 -3.13
N PHE A 17 11.23 11.85 -2.32
CA PHE A 17 12.53 11.19 -2.20
C PHE A 17 12.35 9.75 -1.71
N GLY A 18 13.33 8.88 -1.96
CA GLY A 18 13.24 7.45 -1.62
C GLY A 18 13.29 7.16 -0.13
N GLY A 19 14.18 7.85 0.60
CA GLY A 19 14.32 7.73 2.05
C GLY A 19 15.34 8.72 2.58
N GLY A 20 15.31 8.96 3.89
CA GLY A 20 16.23 9.92 4.53
C GLY A 20 16.14 9.89 6.05
N ALA A 21 16.92 10.78 6.67
CA ALA A 21 16.94 10.98 8.11
C ALA A 21 17.01 12.49 8.42
N ILE A 22 16.43 12.87 9.56
CA ILE A 22 16.55 14.23 10.10
C ILE A 22 17.67 14.20 11.13
N ASN A 23 18.65 15.09 11.00
CA ASN A 23 19.80 15.20 11.90
C ASN A 23 20.76 14.01 11.90
N ASP A 24 20.69 13.18 10.87
CA ASP A 24 21.63 12.09 10.63
C ASP A 24 21.72 11.81 9.12
N THR A 25 22.68 11.00 8.72
CA THR A 25 22.85 10.49 7.37
C THR A 25 23.06 8.98 7.42
N VAL A 26 22.58 8.26 6.40
CA VAL A 26 22.82 6.81 6.21
C VAL A 26 22.19 5.89 7.27
N ILE A 27 21.91 6.35 8.50
CA ILE A 27 21.39 5.52 9.59
C ILE A 27 20.09 4.77 9.24
N GLN A 28 19.26 5.33 8.35
CA GLN A 28 18.04 4.67 7.88
C GLN A 28 18.31 3.33 7.16
N PHE A 29 19.51 3.12 6.64
CA PHE A 29 19.95 1.84 6.05
C PHE A 29 20.20 0.77 7.10
N ALA A 30 20.64 1.14 8.32
CA ALA A 30 20.97 0.16 9.35
C ALA A 30 19.73 -0.54 9.95
N ASN A 31 18.53 0.03 9.77
CA ASN A 31 17.30 -0.54 10.29
C ASN A 31 16.62 -1.47 9.27
N PRO A 32 16.64 -2.79 9.46
CA PRO A 32 16.11 -3.73 8.47
C PRO A 32 14.58 -3.76 8.35
N LYS A 33 13.89 -3.04 9.24
CA LYS A 33 12.42 -2.88 9.19
C LYS A 33 11.98 -1.74 8.28
N LEU A 34 12.90 -0.85 7.88
CA LEU A 34 12.59 0.24 6.96
C LEU A 34 12.79 -0.24 5.52
N PRO A 35 11.82 0.01 4.61
CA PRO A 35 12.02 -0.26 3.21
C PRO A 35 13.10 0.68 2.65
N PHE A 36 14.09 0.13 1.97
CA PHE A 36 15.12 0.90 1.27
C PHE A 36 14.86 0.83 -0.24
N GLY A 37 14.70 1.98 -0.88
CA GLY A 37 14.33 2.08 -2.29
C GLY A 37 14.40 3.51 -2.81
N GLY A 38 14.31 3.63 -4.14
CA GLY A 38 14.29 4.92 -4.84
C GLY A 38 12.89 5.31 -5.31
N VAL A 39 12.76 6.54 -5.78
CA VAL A 39 11.58 7.06 -6.47
C VAL A 39 12.01 7.86 -7.70
N GLY A 40 11.30 7.70 -8.82
CA GLY A 40 11.61 8.36 -10.09
C GLY A 40 12.99 7.95 -10.62
N ASN A 41 13.83 8.95 -10.96
CA ASN A 41 15.17 8.70 -11.51
C ASN A 41 16.13 8.00 -10.54
N SER A 42 15.81 7.98 -9.23
CA SER A 42 16.62 7.28 -8.22
C SER A 42 16.31 5.78 -8.10
N GLY A 43 15.28 5.29 -8.79
CA GLY A 43 14.91 3.87 -8.82
C GLY A 43 13.42 3.62 -8.59
N HIS A 44 13.03 2.34 -8.65
CA HIS A 44 11.68 1.87 -8.39
C HIS A 44 11.70 0.62 -7.49
N GLY A 45 10.65 0.47 -6.68
CA GLY A 45 10.54 -0.60 -5.72
C GLY A 45 11.39 -0.35 -4.47
N ALA A 46 11.27 -1.25 -3.50
CA ALA A 46 12.03 -1.20 -2.27
C ALA A 46 12.34 -2.62 -1.80
N TYR A 47 13.40 -2.78 -1.04
CA TYR A 47 13.78 -4.03 -0.40
C TYR A 47 14.16 -3.75 1.06
N HIS A 48 14.90 -4.67 1.66
CA HIS A 48 15.33 -4.73 3.06
C HIS A 48 14.42 -5.62 3.92
N GLY A 49 15.02 -6.61 4.59
CA GLY A 49 14.35 -7.50 5.52
C GLY A 49 13.13 -8.18 4.89
N LYS A 50 11.96 -7.97 5.49
CA LYS A 50 10.69 -8.52 5.00
C LYS A 50 10.26 -7.95 3.65
N HIS A 51 10.68 -6.73 3.30
CA HIS A 51 10.39 -6.13 2.01
C HIS A 51 11.12 -6.87 0.89
N THR A 52 12.36 -7.33 1.11
CA THR A 52 13.09 -8.17 0.15
C THR A 52 12.30 -9.43 -0.20
N PHE A 53 11.73 -10.12 0.80
CA PHE A 53 10.88 -11.28 0.55
C PHE A 53 9.68 -10.93 -0.33
N TYR A 54 9.00 -9.81 -0.05
CA TYR A 54 7.88 -9.36 -0.87
C TYR A 54 8.29 -8.96 -2.29
N THR A 55 9.47 -8.39 -2.49
CA THR A 55 9.97 -7.98 -3.81
C THR A 55 10.23 -9.18 -4.71
N PHE A 56 10.70 -10.30 -4.15
CA PHE A 56 10.96 -11.53 -4.90
C PHE A 56 9.82 -12.56 -4.83
N SER A 57 8.68 -12.19 -4.24
CA SER A 57 7.53 -13.10 -4.09
C SER A 57 6.32 -12.60 -4.86
N HIS A 58 5.64 -13.51 -5.56
CA HIS A 58 4.33 -13.23 -6.13
C HIS A 58 3.23 -13.41 -5.09
N LYS A 59 2.56 -12.32 -4.69
CA LYS A 59 1.40 -12.37 -3.78
C LYS A 59 0.17 -12.90 -4.52
N LYS A 60 -0.04 -14.21 -4.47
CA LYS A 60 -1.16 -14.89 -5.15
C LYS A 60 -2.47 -14.75 -4.34
N PRO A 61 -3.47 -13.97 -4.80
CA PRO A 61 -4.75 -13.89 -4.11
C PRO A 61 -5.57 -15.17 -4.34
N ILE A 62 -6.10 -15.77 -3.28
CA ILE A 62 -6.97 -16.95 -3.35
C ILE A 62 -8.17 -16.71 -2.43
N VAL A 63 -9.37 -16.93 -2.94
CA VAL A 63 -10.62 -16.86 -2.16
C VAL A 63 -11.19 -18.27 -2.02
N LYS A 64 -11.44 -18.70 -0.78
CA LYS A 64 -12.15 -19.94 -0.47
C LYS A 64 -13.54 -19.58 0.05
N LYS A 65 -14.56 -19.77 -0.80
CA LYS A 65 -15.97 -19.58 -0.44
C LYS A 65 -16.57 -20.93 0.00
N GLY A 66 -17.35 -20.94 1.08
CA GLY A 66 -18.15 -22.10 1.47
C GLY A 66 -19.33 -22.32 0.52
N THR A 67 -19.76 -23.56 0.34
CA THR A 67 -20.90 -23.90 -0.54
C THR A 67 -22.28 -23.62 0.08
N TRP A 68 -22.32 -23.28 1.38
CA TRP A 68 -23.55 -23.15 2.17
C TRP A 68 -24.24 -21.78 2.05
N LEU A 69 -23.49 -20.71 1.75
CA LEU A 69 -24.06 -19.36 1.55
C LEU A 69 -23.84 -18.91 0.13
N ASP A 70 -24.90 -18.97 -0.66
CA ASP A 70 -24.91 -18.48 -2.02
C ASP A 70 -25.94 -17.35 -2.17
N LEU A 71 -25.45 -16.16 -2.52
CA LEU A 71 -26.30 -14.98 -2.63
C LEU A 71 -27.06 -15.03 -3.97
N PRO A 72 -28.40 -15.23 -3.97
CA PRO A 72 -29.19 -15.31 -5.20
C PRO A 72 -29.23 -13.99 -5.98
N LEU A 73 -28.70 -12.91 -5.38
CA LEU A 73 -28.48 -11.62 -6.01
C LEU A 73 -27.48 -11.68 -7.17
N ARG A 74 -26.55 -12.65 -7.16
CA ARG A 74 -25.50 -12.82 -8.17
C ARG A 74 -26.00 -13.49 -9.46
N TYR A 75 -27.19 -14.11 -9.46
CA TYR A 75 -27.71 -14.86 -10.60
C TYR A 75 -28.84 -14.13 -11.34
N ALA A 76 -28.86 -14.29 -12.67
CA ALA A 76 -29.93 -13.82 -13.55
C ALA A 76 -31.24 -14.63 -13.32
N PRO A 77 -32.42 -14.07 -13.69
CA PRO A 77 -32.66 -12.73 -14.23
C PRO A 77 -32.60 -11.63 -13.16
N TYR A 78 -32.05 -10.46 -13.52
CA TYR A 78 -31.79 -9.36 -12.59
C TYR A 78 -32.96 -8.36 -12.40
N LYS A 79 -34.15 -8.66 -12.93
CA LYS A 79 -35.33 -7.78 -12.86
C LYS A 79 -35.71 -7.56 -11.38
N GLY A 80 -35.78 -6.30 -10.95
CA GLY A 80 -36.06 -5.92 -9.54
C GLY A 80 -34.85 -5.95 -8.59
N LYS A 81 -33.76 -6.62 -8.95
CA LYS A 81 -32.54 -6.77 -8.13
C LYS A 81 -31.52 -5.63 -8.30
N THR A 82 -31.63 -4.85 -9.38
CA THR A 82 -30.63 -3.82 -9.76
C THR A 82 -30.50 -2.66 -8.78
N LYS A 83 -31.59 -2.23 -8.12
CA LYS A 83 -31.54 -1.17 -7.09
C LYS A 83 -30.71 -1.62 -5.88
N LEU A 84 -30.88 -2.87 -5.45
CA LEU A 84 -30.16 -3.45 -4.32
C LEU A 84 -28.67 -3.65 -4.64
N ILE A 85 -28.34 -4.11 -5.86
CA ILE A 85 -26.95 -4.24 -6.33
C ILE A 85 -26.27 -2.87 -6.37
N LYS A 86 -26.92 -1.84 -6.93
CA LYS A 86 -26.38 -0.48 -6.97
C LYS A 86 -26.18 0.12 -5.58
N PHE A 87 -27.09 -0.15 -4.65
CA PHE A 87 -26.92 0.24 -3.26
C PHE A 87 -25.67 -0.44 -2.67
N PHE A 88 -25.55 -1.76 -2.77
CA PHE A 88 -24.40 -2.50 -2.24
C PHE A 88 -23.06 -2.02 -2.82
N MET A 89 -22.98 -1.79 -4.14
CA MET A 89 -21.77 -1.27 -4.82
C MET A 89 -21.42 0.18 -4.49
N LYS A 90 -22.33 0.97 -3.89
CA LYS A 90 -22.05 2.35 -3.49
C LYS A 90 -21.40 2.41 -2.09
N TYR A 91 -21.66 1.42 -1.25
CA TYR A 91 -21.15 1.37 0.13
C TYR A 91 -19.85 0.57 0.27
N PHE A 92 -19.58 -0.34 -0.67
CA PHE A 92 -18.28 -0.97 -0.86
C PHE A 92 -17.43 -0.15 -1.84
#